data_AF-A0A4W3GMA0-F1
#
_entry.id   AF-A0A4W3GMA0-F1
#
_cell.length_a   1.000
_cell.length_b   1.000
_cell.length_c   1.000
_cell.angle_alpha   90.00
_cell.angle_beta   90.00
_cell.angle_gamma   90.00
#
_symmetry.space_group_name_H-M   'P 1'
#
loop_
_entity.id
_entity.type
_entity.pdbx_description
1 polymer ?
#
loop_
_entity_poly.entity_id
_entity_poly.type
_entity_poly.pdbx_seq_one_letter_code
_entity_poly.pdbx_strand_id
1 'polypeptide(L)'
;MLDSRSAYSNFWCGMTSEGYYKRTPAYVPMRKRERIGVFPVVMAHSTLLIDLRKEASQNLAFYPPHPDYTWAFDDIIVFAYSCRRAGVQMYLSNKEHFGFLQVPVKPLSTMQDDVESFTHVQLEAMSK
;
A
#
# COMPACT_ATOMS: atom_id res chain seq x y z
N MET A 1 3.56 -4.83 -7.20
CA MET A 1 2.93 -5.41 -6.00
C MET A 1 4.01 -6.18 -5.28
N LEU A 2 4.17 -5.93 -3.99
CA LEU A 2 5.10 -6.68 -3.15
C LEU A 2 4.39 -7.93 -2.61
N ASP A 3 5.11 -9.04 -2.58
CA ASP A 3 4.63 -10.28 -1.97
C ASP A 3 4.77 -10.19 -0.45
N SER A 4 3.77 -10.67 0.28
CA SER A 4 3.84 -10.77 1.74
C SER A 4 3.25 -12.09 2.19
N ARG A 5 3.50 -12.44 3.46
CA ARG A 5 2.75 -13.51 4.10
C ARG A 5 1.29 -13.10 4.30
N SER A 6 0.39 -14.09 4.30
CA SER A 6 -1.06 -13.92 4.49
C SER A 6 -1.76 -13.06 3.44
N ALA A 7 -2.88 -12.43 3.80
CA ALA A 7 -3.67 -11.56 2.93
C ALA A 7 -3.26 -10.08 3.03
N TYR A 8 -2.20 -9.71 3.73
CA TYR A 8 -1.68 -8.34 3.74
C TYR A 8 -1.08 -7.98 2.37
N SER A 9 -1.01 -6.68 2.05
CA SER A 9 -0.37 -6.18 0.82
C SER A 9 -0.13 -4.69 0.90
N ASN A 10 0.66 -4.18 -0.06
CA ASN A 10 0.99 -2.75 -0.16
C ASN A 10 -0.06 -1.91 -0.92
N PHE A 11 -1.32 -2.36 -0.98
CA PHE A 11 -2.39 -1.63 -1.67
C PHE A 11 -3.77 -1.97 -1.13
N TRP A 12 -4.72 -1.06 -1.30
CA TRP A 12 -6.14 -1.29 -1.03
C TRP A 12 -6.98 -1.09 -2.30
N CYS A 13 -7.95 -1.97 -2.52
CA CYS A 13 -8.93 -1.82 -3.61
C CYS A 13 -10.16 -0.99 -3.20
N GLY A 14 -10.35 -0.74 -1.91
CA GLY A 14 -11.49 0.00 -1.40
C GLY A 14 -11.16 0.68 -0.09
N MET A 15 -11.88 1.78 0.16
CA MET A 15 -11.75 2.61 1.35
C MET A 15 -13.14 2.98 1.86
N THR A 16 -13.33 3.11 3.17
CA THR A 16 -14.56 3.61 3.77
C THR A 16 -14.66 5.14 3.61
N SER A 17 -15.80 5.73 3.99
CA SER A 17 -15.98 7.19 4.02
C SER A 17 -15.00 7.89 4.97
N GLU A 18 -14.50 7.18 5.98
CA GLU A 18 -13.59 7.65 7.02
C GLU A 18 -12.11 7.37 6.68
N GLY A 19 -11.81 6.88 5.47
CA GLY A 19 -10.43 6.66 5.03
C GLY A 19 -9.84 5.29 5.37
N TYR A 20 -10.59 4.38 5.99
CA TYR A 20 -10.08 3.07 6.39
C TYR A 20 -10.20 2.01 5.29
N TYR A 21 -9.42 0.94 5.41
CA TYR A 21 -9.48 -0.22 4.52
C TYR A 21 -10.92 -0.76 4.38
N LYS A 22 -11.33 -0.97 3.12
CA LYS A 22 -12.55 -1.71 2.78
C LYS A 22 -12.21 -2.83 1.81
N ARG A 23 -12.49 -4.07 2.21
CA ARG A 23 -12.33 -5.24 1.33
C ARG A 23 -13.30 -5.16 0.16
N THR A 24 -12.82 -5.46 -1.04
CA THR A 24 -13.64 -5.55 -2.26
C THR A 24 -13.44 -6.90 -2.95
N PRO A 25 -14.39 -7.35 -3.80
CA PRO A 25 -14.24 -8.59 -4.57
C PRO A 25 -13.01 -8.61 -5.49
N ALA A 26 -12.52 -7.44 -5.92
CA ALA A 26 -11.34 -7.33 -6.78
C ALA A 26 -10.03 -7.68 -6.06
N TYR A 27 -9.99 -7.59 -4.73
CA TYR A 27 -8.75 -7.71 -3.97
C TYR A 27 -8.09 -9.08 -4.09
N VAL A 28 -8.84 -10.15 -3.86
CA VAL A 28 -8.28 -11.52 -3.83
C VAL A 28 -7.71 -11.94 -5.19
N PRO A 29 -8.44 -11.77 -6.32
CA PRO A 29 -7.90 -12.12 -7.62
C PRO A 29 -6.65 -11.33 -8.01
N MET A 30 -6.58 -10.04 -7.66
CA MET A 30 -5.39 -9.22 -7.91
C MET A 30 -4.21 -9.67 -7.03
N ARG A 31 -4.44 -9.91 -5.73
CA ARG A 31 -3.40 -10.30 -4.77
C ARG A 31 -2.82 -11.69 -5.04
N LYS A 32 -3.66 -12.62 -5.50
CA LYS A 32 -3.25 -13.98 -5.89
C LYS A 32 -2.72 -14.06 -7.33
N ARG A 33 -2.69 -12.94 -8.06
CA ARG A 33 -2.35 -12.89 -9.49
C ARG A 33 -3.21 -13.81 -10.37
N GLU A 34 -4.44 -14.11 -9.94
CA GLU A 34 -5.46 -14.74 -10.79
C GLU A 34 -5.90 -13.77 -11.89
N ARG A 35 -5.84 -12.46 -11.61
CA ARG A 35 -5.96 -11.39 -12.59
C ARG A 35 -4.67 -10.58 -12.63
N ILE A 36 -3.94 -10.66 -13.74
CA ILE A 36 -2.65 -9.99 -13.95
C ILE A 36 -2.86 -8.70 -14.74
N GLY A 37 -2.22 -7.60 -14.32
CA GLY A 37 -2.33 -6.32 -15.00
C GLY A 37 -1.84 -5.12 -14.19
N VAL A 38 -2.30 -3.94 -14.61
CA VAL A 38 -2.15 -2.67 -13.90
C VAL A 38 -3.54 -2.18 -13.55
N PHE A 39 -3.79 -1.91 -12.27
CA PHE A 39 -5.14 -1.64 -11.77
C PHE A 39 -5.18 -0.32 -11.03
N PRO A 40 -6.25 0.49 -11.20
CA PRO A 40 -6.49 1.61 -10.30
C PRO A 40 -6.77 1.07 -8.89
N VAL A 41 -6.14 1.67 -7.91
CA VAL A 41 -6.31 1.35 -6.49
C VAL A 41 -6.58 2.65 -5.72
N VAL A 42 -7.22 2.54 -4.57
CA VAL A 42 -7.54 3.74 -3.76
C VAL A 42 -6.38 4.14 -2.85
N MET A 43 -5.45 3.22 -2.60
CA MET A 43 -4.23 3.45 -1.83
C MET A 43 -3.16 2.46 -2.25
N ALA A 44 -1.93 2.94 -2.40
CA ALA A 44 -0.72 2.12 -2.48
C ALA A 44 0.35 2.70 -1.53
N HIS A 45 1.20 1.84 -0.96
CA HIS A 45 2.21 2.25 0.01
C HIS A 45 3.50 1.43 -0.10
N SER A 46 4.46 1.69 0.81
CA SER A 46 5.80 1.09 0.92
C SER A 46 6.75 1.40 -0.23
N THR A 47 6.32 1.24 -1.48
CA THR A 47 7.15 1.49 -2.67
C THR A 47 6.30 2.16 -3.73
N LEU A 48 6.71 3.36 -4.14
CA LEU A 48 5.97 4.22 -5.04
C LEU A 48 6.88 4.70 -6.16
N LEU A 49 6.32 4.84 -7.35
CA LEU A 49 6.95 5.52 -8.48
C LEU A 49 6.06 6.69 -8.88
N ILE A 50 6.58 7.90 -8.80
CA ILE A 50 5.84 9.14 -9.05
C ILE A 50 6.46 9.85 -10.26
N ASP A 51 5.64 10.20 -11.23
CA ASP A 51 6.07 10.99 -12.39
C ASP A 51 6.11 12.49 -12.02
N LEU A 52 7.31 12.99 -11.71
CA LEU A 52 7.51 14.39 -11.30
C LEU A 52 7.36 15.40 -12.44
N ARG A 53 7.19 14.96 -13.68
CA ARG A 53 6.96 15.85 -14.84
C ARG A 53 5.51 16.34 -14.91
N LYS A 54 4.59 15.69 -14.18
CA LYS A 54 3.18 16.09 -14.11
C LYS A 54 3.02 17.18 -13.06
N GLU A 55 2.37 18.28 -13.43
CA GLU A 55 2.09 19.40 -12.53
C GLU A 55 1.37 18.96 -11.25
N ALA A 56 0.39 18.05 -11.36
CA ALA A 56 -0.34 17.51 -10.21
C ALA A 56 0.57 16.85 -9.16
N SER A 57 1.74 16.33 -9.55
CA SER A 57 2.70 15.72 -8.63
C SER A 57 3.29 16.73 -7.63
N GLN A 58 3.29 18.03 -7.96
CA GLN A 58 3.73 19.09 -7.05
C GLN A 58 2.78 19.29 -5.86
N ASN A 59 1.54 18.82 -5.97
CA ASN A 59 0.52 18.92 -4.92
C ASN A 59 0.46 17.67 -4.02
N LEU A 60 1.36 16.71 -4.23
CA LEU A 60 1.46 15.50 -3.40
C LEU A 60 2.27 15.79 -2.15
N ALA A 61 1.73 15.45 -0.99
CA ALA A 61 2.37 15.65 0.30
C ALA A 61 2.01 14.53 1.28
N PHE A 62 3.02 14.07 2.03
CA PHE A 62 2.82 13.23 3.23
C PHE A 62 2.58 14.09 4.47
N TYR A 63 3.20 15.28 4.52
CA TYR A 63 3.11 16.20 5.64
C TYR A 63 3.40 17.65 5.19
N PRO A 64 2.73 18.68 5.76
CA PRO A 64 1.56 18.54 6.63
C PRO A 64 0.38 17.91 5.87
N PRO A 65 -0.58 17.26 6.56
CA PRO A 65 -1.80 16.80 5.90
C PRO A 65 -2.50 17.95 5.18
N HIS A 66 -3.24 17.62 4.13
CA HIS A 66 -4.06 18.59 3.42
C HIS A 66 -5.00 19.31 4.42
N PRO A 67 -5.24 20.64 4.28
CA PRO A 67 -6.06 21.40 5.24
C PRO A 67 -7.44 20.79 5.52
N ASP A 68 -8.10 20.26 4.49
CA ASP A 68 -9.40 19.56 4.60
C ASP A 68 -9.31 18.11 5.11
N TYR A 69 -8.17 17.63 5.63
CA TYR A 69 -8.02 16.26 6.10
C TYR A 69 -8.61 16.10 7.51
N THR A 70 -9.61 15.22 7.66
CA THR A 70 -10.34 15.00 8.93
C THR A 70 -10.32 13.55 9.39
N TRP A 71 -9.53 12.68 8.76
CA TRP A 71 -9.43 11.27 9.11
C TRP A 71 -8.34 11.02 10.16
N ALA A 72 -8.14 9.76 10.56
CA ALA A 72 -7.07 9.41 11.50
C ALA A 72 -5.69 9.77 10.94
N PHE A 73 -4.80 10.24 11.79
CA PHE A 73 -3.44 10.60 11.37
C PHE A 73 -2.60 9.34 11.16
N ASP A 74 -2.51 8.93 9.91
CA ASP A 74 -1.81 7.74 9.42
C ASP A 74 -1.22 8.11 8.06
N ASP A 75 0.07 7.83 7.87
CA ASP A 75 0.85 8.32 6.72
C ASP A 75 0.34 7.77 5.37
N ILE A 76 -0.06 6.50 5.31
CA ILE A 76 -0.59 5.88 4.10
C ILE A 76 -1.98 6.41 3.75
N ILE A 77 -2.80 6.71 4.75
CA ILE A 77 -4.13 7.30 4.55
C ILE A 77 -3.99 8.79 4.15
N VAL A 78 -3.11 9.54 4.81
CA VAL A 78 -2.83 10.95 4.49
C VAL A 78 -2.35 11.08 3.05
N PHE A 79 -1.41 10.23 2.63
CA PHE A 79 -0.89 10.29 1.27
C PHE A 79 -1.93 9.89 0.21
N ALA A 80 -2.75 8.87 0.49
CA ALA A 80 -3.87 8.51 -0.39
C ALA A 80 -4.87 9.66 -0.53
N TYR A 81 -5.17 10.37 0.55
CA TYR A 81 -6.00 11.57 0.52
C TYR A 81 -5.35 12.69 -0.30
N SER A 82 -4.06 12.95 -0.11
CA SER A 82 -3.32 13.94 -0.89
C SER A 82 -3.39 13.63 -2.39
N CYS A 83 -3.17 12.37 -2.79
CA CYS A 83 -3.34 11.92 -4.18
C CYS A 83 -4.75 12.22 -4.70
N ARG A 84 -5.79 11.86 -3.92
CA ARG A 84 -7.19 12.10 -4.29
C ARG A 84 -7.49 13.58 -4.46
N ARG A 85 -7.01 14.44 -3.57
CA ARG A 85 -7.20 15.91 -3.62
C ARG A 85 -6.46 16.54 -4.81
N ALA A 86 -5.29 16.03 -5.15
CA ALA A 86 -4.51 16.46 -6.32
C ALA A 86 -5.04 15.88 -7.65
N GLY A 87 -6.10 15.05 -7.64
CA GLY A 87 -6.61 14.40 -8.85
C GLY A 87 -5.67 13.32 -9.41
N VAL A 88 -4.77 12.77 -8.59
CA VAL A 88 -3.79 11.77 -8.97
C VAL A 88 -4.31 10.36 -8.66
N GLN A 89 -4.59 9.57 -9.71
CA GLN A 89 -4.97 8.18 -9.57
C GLN A 89 -3.76 7.29 -9.26
N MET A 90 -3.83 6.55 -8.15
CA MET A 90 -2.83 5.54 -7.81
C MET A 90 -3.06 4.25 -8.62
N TYR A 91 -1.98 3.60 -9.03
CA TYR A 91 -2.03 2.33 -9.76
C TYR A 91 -1.15 1.28 -9.11
N LEU A 92 -1.60 0.03 -9.18
CA LEU A 92 -0.82 -1.14 -8.79
C LEU A 92 -0.55 -2.02 -10.00
N SER A 93 0.72 -2.30 -10.29
CA SER A 93 1.12 -3.39 -11.18
C SER A 93 1.35 -4.66 -10.39
N ASN A 94 0.76 -5.78 -10.81
CA ASN A 94 1.09 -7.13 -10.31
C ASN A 94 1.67 -8.03 -11.41
N LYS A 95 2.08 -7.44 -12.55
CA LYS A 95 2.64 -8.15 -13.71
C LYS A 95 3.89 -8.96 -13.37
N GLU A 96 4.70 -8.45 -12.45
CA GLU A 96 5.93 -9.08 -12.00
C GLU A 96 5.94 -9.28 -10.47
N HIS A 97 6.90 -10.08 -10.02
CA HIS A 97 7.28 -10.18 -8.62
C HIS A 97 8.33 -9.10 -8.30
N PHE A 98 7.88 -7.96 -7.79
CA PHE A 98 8.75 -6.79 -7.58
C PHE A 98 9.54 -6.84 -6.25
N GLY A 99 9.28 -7.81 -5.39
CA GLY A 99 9.93 -7.95 -4.09
C GLY A 99 8.95 -8.38 -3.00
N PHE A 100 9.36 -8.19 -1.76
CA PHE A 100 8.67 -8.67 -0.57
C PHE A 100 8.34 -7.54 0.40
N LEU A 101 7.32 -7.76 1.23
CA LEU A 101 6.83 -6.82 2.23
C LEU A 101 6.62 -7.55 3.55
N GLN A 102 7.19 -6.98 4.61
CA GLN A 102 6.95 -7.40 5.98
C GLN A 102 5.53 -7.05 6.42
N VAL A 103 4.88 -7.98 7.11
CA VAL A 103 3.55 -7.74 7.69
C VAL A 103 3.75 -6.95 9.00
N PRO A 104 2.97 -5.89 9.25
CA PRO A 104 3.05 -5.13 10.49
C PRO A 104 2.93 -6.03 11.72
N VAL A 105 3.75 -5.73 12.73
CA VAL A 105 3.67 -6.38 14.04
C VAL A 105 2.30 -6.16 14.68
N LYS A 106 1.87 -7.14 15.48
CA LYS A 106 0.65 -6.97 16.27
C LYS A 106 0.97 -6.06 17.47
N PRO A 107 -0.03 -5.35 18.03
CA PRO A 107 0.19 -4.44 19.16
C PRO A 107 0.86 -5.07 20.39
N LEU A 108 0.71 -6.38 20.58
CA LEU A 108 1.29 -7.13 21.71
C LEU A 108 2.59 -7.87 21.34
N SER A 109 3.07 -7.72 20.11
CA SER A 109 4.31 -8.35 19.67
C SER A 109 5.53 -7.60 20.19
N THR A 110 6.59 -8.34 20.45
CA THR A 110 7.90 -7.83 20.87
C THR A 110 8.74 -7.45 19.64
N MET A 111 9.83 -6.70 19.86
CA MET A 111 10.82 -6.47 18.80
C MET A 111 11.49 -7.78 18.35
N GLN A 112 11.61 -8.77 19.24
CA GLN A 112 12.16 -10.07 18.90
C GLN A 112 11.26 -10.81 17.90
N ASP A 113 9.94 -10.75 18.10
CA ASP A 113 8.96 -11.32 17.15
C ASP A 113 9.08 -10.65 15.77
N ASP A 114 9.42 -9.35 15.74
CA ASP A 114 9.61 -8.63 14.48
C ASP A 114 10.88 -9.06 13.75
N VAL A 115 11.99 -9.26 14.47
CA VAL A 115 13.24 -9.79 13.92
C VAL A 115 13.03 -11.19 13.34
N GLU A 116 12.28 -12.05 14.04
CA GLU A 116 11.92 -13.38 13.55
C GLU A 116 11.05 -13.29 12.29
N SER A 117 10.03 -12.43 12.30
CA SER A 117 9.17 -12.17 11.14
C SER A 117 9.99 -11.70 9.92
N PHE A 118 10.93 -10.78 10.13
CA PHE A 118 11.82 -10.29 9.08
C PHE A 118 12.72 -11.41 8.53
N THR A 119 13.30 -12.23 9.41
CA THR A 119 14.12 -13.39 9.02
C THR A 119 13.32 -14.35 8.13
N HIS A 120 12.05 -14.62 8.48
CA HIS A 120 11.18 -15.43 7.64
C HIS A 120 10.92 -14.83 6.25
N VAL A 121 10.73 -13.51 6.15
CA VAL A 121 10.57 -12.82 4.87
C VAL A 121 11.85 -12.92 4.03
N GLN A 122 13.03 -12.79 4.64
CA GLN A 122 14.31 -12.95 3.93
C GLN A 122 14.48 -14.38 3.40
N LEU A 123 14.17 -15.40 4.19
CA LEU A 123 14.23 -16.79 3.76
C LEU A 123 13.24 -17.06 2.61
N GLU A 124 12.03 -16.52 2.67
CA GLU A 124 11.06 -16.61 1.58
C GLU A 124 11.61 -15.94 0.31
N ALA A 125 12.25 -14.78 0.44
CA ALA A 125 12.85 -14.05 -0.67
C ALA A 125 14.01 -14.81 -1.34
N MET A 126 14.78 -15.58 -0.58
CA MET A 126 15.91 -16.37 -1.08
C MET A 126 15.50 -17.72 -1.72
N SER A 127 14.25 -18.14 -1.53
CA SER A 127 13.74 -19.44 -2.00
C SER A 127 12.94 -19.36 -3.31
N LYS A 128 12.75 -18.16 -3.86
CA LYS A 128 12.15 -17.92 -5.18
C LYS A 128 13.23 -17.49 -6.18
#